data_AF-A0A139K096-F1
#
_entry.id   AF-A0A139K096-F1
#
_cell.length_a   1.000
_cell.length_b   1.000
_cell.length_c   1.000
_cell.angle_alpha   90.00
_cell.angle_beta   90.00
_cell.angle_gamma   90.00
#
_symmetry.space_group_name_H-M   'P 1'
#
loop_
_entity.id
_entity.type
_entity.pdbx_description
1 polymer ?
#
loop_
_entity_poly.entity_id
_entity_poly.type
_entity_poly.pdbx_seq_one_letter_code
_entity_poly.pdbx_strand_id
1 'polypeptide(L)'
;WGYGQRYVKYDLMGREVFNRRLPDGYADFSHAMDPMQNGNYLVRVASSDHVRPDGKHVHTVRDVIIEVDPNGQVVDEWRLWDILDPYRDTVLKVLDQGAVCLNIDASQAGKTLSAEELARMDQNDKFGDIVGSGAGRNWVHVNSVDYDPTDDSIIISSRHQSALIKIGRDKQVKWIMGSPEGWKGDFAKKVLKPVDKNGKPITCEGSTCEGDFDWSWTQHTGWRVDSKSDKNIFYLSVFDNGDARGMEQPALPEMKYSRAVVYKIDQKKMTVEQVWEYGKERGHEWYSPVTSLTEYHEDKNSVFVYSATAGATYNFKTGAFESAPNPYINEFKWGDKEPSVEIQFESTSGYQAMPVDLKKAFGG
;
A
#
# COMPACT_ATOMS: atom_id res chain seq x y z
N TRP A 1 -8.59 12.69 7.59
CA TRP A 1 -9.18 11.55 6.86
C TRP A 1 -10.11 12.09 5.78
N GLY A 2 -10.77 11.26 4.97
CA GLY A 2 -11.68 11.76 3.93
C GLY A 2 -12.65 10.70 3.43
N TYR A 3 -13.56 11.10 2.56
CA TYR A 3 -14.61 10.26 2.00
C TYR A 3 -15.17 10.88 0.71
N GLY A 4 -15.20 10.10 -0.37
CA GLY A 4 -15.76 10.53 -1.66
C GLY A 4 -15.08 11.79 -2.18
N GLN A 5 -15.80 12.90 -2.25
CA GLN A 5 -15.28 14.18 -2.77
C GLN A 5 -14.79 15.13 -1.68
N ARG A 6 -14.50 14.61 -0.48
CA ARG A 6 -14.17 15.42 0.69
C ARG A 6 -13.00 14.86 1.48
N TYR A 7 -12.26 15.77 2.11
CA TYR A 7 -11.27 15.46 3.13
C TYR A 7 -11.48 16.40 4.32
N VAL A 8 -11.26 15.86 5.51
CA VAL A 8 -11.75 16.44 6.75
C VAL A 8 -10.76 16.25 7.89
N LYS A 9 -10.88 17.13 8.88
CA LYS A 9 -10.19 17.05 10.16
C LYS A 9 -11.18 17.35 11.27
N TYR A 10 -11.30 16.40 12.18
CA TYR A 10 -12.07 16.51 13.40
C TYR A 10 -11.14 16.19 14.57
N ASP A 11 -11.37 16.79 15.74
CA ASP A 11 -10.76 16.30 16.97
C ASP A 11 -11.57 15.15 17.58
N LEU A 12 -11.05 14.53 18.64
CA LEU A 12 -11.68 13.38 19.29
C LEU A 12 -13.02 13.71 19.97
N MET A 13 -13.33 14.98 20.20
CA MET A 13 -14.64 15.41 20.72
C MET A 13 -15.67 15.59 19.61
N GLY A 14 -15.28 15.39 18.34
CA GLY A 14 -16.13 15.58 17.18
C GLY A 14 -16.22 17.05 16.73
N ARG A 15 -15.36 17.95 17.23
CA ARG A 15 -15.32 19.32 16.72
C ARG A 15 -14.71 19.31 15.33
N GLU A 16 -15.41 19.92 14.39
CA GLU A 16 -14.90 20.16 13.04
C GLU A 16 -13.77 21.19 13.08
N VAL A 17 -12.57 20.80 12.65
CA VAL A 17 -11.48 21.73 12.37
C VAL A 17 -11.61 22.23 10.95
N PHE A 18 -11.85 21.33 10.01
CA PHE A 18 -12.30 21.65 8.66
C PHE A 18 -13.02 20.48 8.01
N ASN A 19 -13.90 20.80 7.08
CA ASN A 19 -14.52 19.84 6.19
C ASN A 19 -14.51 20.40 4.76
N ARG A 20 -13.61 19.93 3.90
CA ARG A 20 -13.32 20.52 2.59
C ARG A 20 -13.73 19.61 1.46
N ARG A 21 -14.22 20.20 0.37
CA ARG A 21 -14.34 19.51 -0.91
C ARG A 21 -12.95 19.39 -1.55
N LEU A 22 -12.72 18.33 -2.30
CA LEU A 22 -11.58 18.25 -3.19
C LEU A 22 -11.60 19.46 -4.16
N PRO A 23 -10.42 20.05 -4.47
CA PRO A 23 -10.31 21.08 -5.48
C PRO A 23 -10.78 20.59 -6.85
N ASP A 24 -11.25 21.53 -7.69
CA ASP A 24 -11.70 21.21 -9.05
C ASP A 24 -10.58 20.55 -9.85
N GLY A 25 -10.92 19.53 -10.65
CA GLY A 25 -9.94 18.71 -11.39
C GLY A 25 -9.54 17.42 -10.67
N TYR A 26 -9.88 17.28 -9.39
CA TYR A 26 -9.63 16.07 -8.61
C TYR A 26 -10.92 15.43 -8.10
N ALA A 27 -10.87 14.11 -7.96
CA ALA A 27 -12.01 13.35 -7.50
C ALA A 27 -11.59 12.14 -6.66
N ASP A 28 -12.57 11.48 -6.05
CA ASP A 28 -12.47 10.13 -5.51
C ASP A 28 -11.36 9.97 -4.46
N PHE A 29 -11.42 10.81 -3.42
CA PHE A 29 -10.65 10.56 -2.21
C PHE A 29 -10.95 9.15 -1.72
N SER A 30 -9.88 8.41 -1.44
CA SER A 30 -9.97 7.18 -0.67
C SER A 30 -8.64 6.91 0.04
N HIS A 31 -8.61 5.89 0.89
CA HIS A 31 -7.45 5.28 1.56
C HIS A 31 -6.56 6.21 2.43
N ALA A 32 -5.94 7.24 1.87
CA ALA A 32 -4.82 7.91 2.52
C ALA A 32 -4.88 9.44 2.45
N MET A 33 -4.66 10.05 3.62
CA MET A 33 -4.36 11.46 3.81
C MET A 33 -3.27 11.54 4.88
N ASP A 34 -2.17 12.21 4.58
CA ASP A 34 -1.02 12.34 5.47
C ASP A 34 -0.82 13.81 5.88
N PRO A 35 -0.88 14.15 7.19
CA PRO A 35 -0.50 15.47 7.68
C PRO A 35 1.03 15.64 7.70
N MET A 36 1.56 16.40 6.77
CA MET A 36 3.00 16.61 6.63
C MET A 36 3.56 17.49 7.75
N GLN A 37 4.83 17.26 8.09
CA GLN A 37 5.56 18.03 9.11
C GLN A 37 5.75 19.52 8.71
N ASN A 38 5.60 19.87 7.43
CA ASN A 38 5.64 21.26 6.95
C ASN A 38 4.29 22.00 7.11
N GLY A 39 3.25 21.32 7.59
CA GLY A 39 1.90 21.87 7.80
C GLY A 39 0.91 21.63 6.66
N ASN A 40 1.37 21.14 5.51
CA ASN A 40 0.52 20.76 4.38
C ASN A 40 -0.05 19.35 4.58
N TYR A 41 -0.88 18.91 3.64
CA TYR A 41 -1.43 17.55 3.61
C TYR A 41 -1.17 16.89 2.26
N LEU A 42 -0.70 15.65 2.29
CA LEU A 42 -0.78 14.78 1.12
C LEU A 42 -2.15 14.11 1.10
N VAL A 43 -2.77 14.07 -0.08
CA VAL A 43 -4.10 13.51 -0.26
C VAL A 43 -4.07 12.63 -1.51
N ARG A 44 -4.41 11.35 -1.37
CA ARG A 44 -4.55 10.45 -2.52
C ARG A 44 -5.91 10.66 -3.17
N VAL A 45 -5.92 11.03 -4.43
CA VAL A 45 -7.10 11.29 -5.27
C VAL A 45 -6.98 10.62 -6.64
N ALA A 46 -7.95 10.89 -7.50
CA ALA A 46 -7.92 10.70 -8.94
C ALA A 46 -7.98 12.06 -9.65
N SER A 47 -7.63 12.09 -10.93
CA SER A 47 -7.98 13.20 -11.81
C SER A 47 -9.38 12.99 -12.37
N SER A 48 -10.21 14.02 -12.30
CA SER A 48 -11.61 13.94 -12.75
C SER A 48 -11.76 13.93 -14.27
N ASP A 49 -10.75 14.42 -15.00
CA ASP A 49 -10.81 14.58 -16.46
C ASP A 49 -9.40 14.58 -17.09
N HIS A 50 -8.73 13.43 -17.06
CA HIS A 50 -7.43 13.27 -17.71
C HIS A 50 -7.60 13.01 -19.21
N VAL A 51 -6.91 13.80 -20.04
CA VAL A 51 -6.81 13.56 -21.48
C VAL A 51 -5.65 12.62 -21.76
N ARG A 52 -6.00 11.40 -22.17
CA ARG A 52 -5.03 10.37 -22.57
C ARG A 52 -4.33 10.73 -23.89
N PRO A 53 -3.19 10.09 -24.21
CA PRO A 53 -2.50 10.29 -25.49
C PRO A 53 -3.34 9.97 -26.74
N ASP A 54 -4.37 9.12 -26.59
CA ASP A 54 -5.35 8.78 -27.64
C ASP A 54 -6.49 9.81 -27.78
N GLY A 55 -6.44 10.91 -27.01
CA GLY A 55 -7.43 11.99 -27.02
C GLY A 55 -8.68 11.71 -26.18
N LYS A 56 -8.78 10.54 -25.53
CA LYS A 56 -9.93 10.20 -24.69
C LYS A 56 -9.83 10.86 -23.32
N HIS A 57 -10.97 11.36 -22.86
CA HIS A 57 -11.15 11.89 -21.52
C HIS A 57 -11.52 10.75 -20.57
N VAL A 58 -10.78 10.60 -19.48
CA VAL A 58 -11.02 9.58 -18.47
C VAL A 58 -10.95 10.15 -17.06
N HIS A 59 -11.82 9.64 -16.20
CA HIS A 59 -11.61 9.72 -14.76
C HIS A 59 -10.53 8.69 -14.41
N THR A 60 -9.39 9.13 -13.87
CA THR A 60 -8.30 8.21 -13.48
C THR A 60 -8.64 7.46 -12.20
N VAL A 61 -7.82 6.49 -11.79
CA VAL A 61 -8.17 5.63 -10.66
C VAL A 61 -6.97 5.50 -9.75
N ARG A 62 -7.08 6.14 -8.57
CA ARG A 62 -6.17 5.91 -7.44
C ARG A 62 -4.70 6.18 -7.74
N ASP A 63 -4.42 7.09 -8.67
CA ASP A 63 -3.11 7.29 -9.30
C ASP A 63 -2.64 8.76 -9.27
N VAL A 64 -3.24 9.59 -8.42
CA VAL A 64 -2.81 10.97 -8.15
C VAL A 64 -2.61 11.17 -6.66
N ILE A 65 -1.52 11.86 -6.32
CA ILE A 65 -1.30 12.42 -4.98
C ILE A 65 -1.25 13.93 -5.14
N ILE A 66 -2.04 14.68 -4.37
CA ILE A 66 -1.95 16.13 -4.30
C ILE A 66 -1.38 16.55 -2.94
N GLU A 67 -0.60 17.62 -2.95
CA GLU A 67 -0.27 18.37 -1.73
C GLU A 67 -1.19 19.58 -1.64
N VAL A 68 -1.91 19.70 -0.51
CA VAL A 68 -2.76 20.86 -0.22
C VAL A 68 -2.23 21.63 0.98
N ASP A 69 -2.25 22.94 0.88
CA ASP A 69 -1.86 23.83 1.97
C ASP A 69 -2.92 23.86 3.10
N PRO A 70 -2.64 24.55 4.23
CA PRO A 70 -3.61 24.68 5.32
C PRO A 70 -4.92 25.35 4.92
N ASN A 71 -5.01 26.04 3.78
CA ASN A 71 -6.23 26.66 3.26
C ASN A 71 -7.01 25.73 2.31
N GLY A 72 -6.40 24.62 1.89
CA GLY A 72 -6.97 23.65 0.97
C GLY A 72 -6.65 23.92 -0.50
N GLN A 73 -5.69 24.81 -0.78
CA GLN A 73 -5.19 25.08 -2.12
C GLN A 73 -4.16 24.00 -2.51
N VAL A 74 -4.26 23.48 -3.73
CA VAL A 74 -3.23 22.57 -4.28
C VAL A 74 -1.96 23.36 -4.55
N VAL A 75 -0.85 22.89 -3.98
CA VAL A 75 0.48 23.49 -4.14
C VAL A 75 1.45 22.61 -4.93
N ASP A 76 1.18 21.30 -5.00
CA ASP A 76 1.90 20.36 -5.87
C ASP A 76 1.05 19.12 -6.16
N GLU A 77 1.42 18.37 -7.19
CA GLU A 77 0.78 17.09 -7.54
C GLU A 77 1.75 16.08 -8.15
N TRP A 78 1.52 14.79 -7.86
CA TRP A 78 2.20 13.66 -8.47
C TRP A 78 1.18 12.85 -9.26
N ARG A 79 1.19 13.07 -10.58
CA ARG A 79 0.40 12.30 -11.54
C ARG A 79 1.17 11.04 -11.91
N LEU A 80 0.80 9.89 -11.35
CA LEU A 80 1.67 8.72 -11.38
C LEU A 80 1.82 8.10 -12.76
N TRP A 81 0.89 8.35 -13.70
CA TRP A 81 1.04 7.92 -15.09
C TRP A 81 2.14 8.69 -15.85
N ASP A 82 2.53 9.88 -15.39
CA ASP A 82 3.65 10.64 -15.94
C ASP A 82 5.00 10.23 -15.29
N ILE A 83 4.95 9.56 -14.13
CA ILE A 83 6.12 9.30 -13.27
C ILE A 83 6.54 7.84 -13.30
N LEU A 84 5.58 6.92 -13.37
CA LEU A 84 5.78 5.47 -13.36
C LEU A 84 5.39 4.86 -14.71
N ASP A 85 5.40 3.53 -14.79
CA ASP A 85 4.93 2.78 -15.96
C ASP A 85 3.49 2.28 -15.74
N PRO A 86 2.47 2.93 -16.33
CA PRO A 86 1.09 2.49 -16.21
C PRO A 86 0.78 1.19 -16.97
N TYR A 87 1.74 0.66 -17.74
CA TYR A 87 1.61 -0.55 -18.53
C TYR A 87 2.44 -1.72 -17.95
N ARG A 88 3.08 -1.55 -16.80
CA ARG A 88 3.62 -2.71 -16.05
C ARG A 88 2.46 -3.54 -15.51
N ASP A 89 2.23 -4.68 -16.16
CA ASP A 89 1.07 -5.54 -15.95
C ASP A 89 1.39 -6.87 -15.25
N THR A 90 2.65 -7.08 -14.85
CA THR A 90 3.13 -8.34 -14.28
C THR A 90 2.28 -8.80 -13.11
N VAL A 91 2.04 -7.93 -12.14
CA VAL A 91 1.20 -8.23 -10.98
C VAL A 91 -0.28 -8.32 -11.38
N LEU A 92 -0.76 -7.42 -12.25
CA LEU A 92 -2.17 -7.38 -12.69
C LEU A 92 -2.66 -8.74 -13.25
N LYS A 93 -1.77 -9.47 -13.92
CA LYS A 93 -2.02 -10.80 -14.49
C LYS A 93 -2.22 -11.90 -13.45
N VAL A 94 -1.71 -11.72 -12.24
CA VAL A 94 -1.68 -12.75 -11.20
C VAL A 94 -2.41 -12.33 -9.93
N LEU A 95 -3.07 -11.17 -9.94
CA LEU A 95 -3.97 -10.74 -8.86
C LEU A 95 -5.21 -11.63 -8.81
N ASP A 96 -5.61 -11.98 -7.59
CA ASP A 96 -6.92 -12.58 -7.34
C ASP A 96 -8.01 -11.52 -7.56
N GLN A 97 -8.84 -11.72 -8.59
CA GLN A 97 -9.89 -10.78 -8.96
C GLN A 97 -11.05 -10.74 -7.93
N GLY A 98 -11.10 -11.66 -6.98
CA GLY A 98 -12.12 -11.68 -5.93
C GLY A 98 -11.90 -10.67 -4.81
N ALA A 99 -10.71 -10.10 -4.70
CA ALA A 99 -10.35 -9.20 -3.62
C ALA A 99 -9.68 -7.94 -4.18
N VAL A 100 -10.48 -6.93 -4.54
CA VAL A 100 -9.97 -5.62 -4.98
C VAL A 100 -10.52 -4.54 -4.06
N CYS A 101 -9.70 -4.00 -3.14
CA CYS A 101 -10.12 -3.07 -2.08
C CYS A 101 -11.22 -3.70 -1.20
N LEU A 102 -12.33 -2.98 -0.96
CA LEU A 102 -13.52 -3.45 -0.24
C LEU A 102 -14.53 -4.13 -1.18
N ASN A 103 -14.31 -4.08 -2.49
CA ASN A 103 -15.18 -4.76 -3.46
C ASN A 103 -14.73 -6.21 -3.54
N ILE A 104 -15.38 -7.04 -2.71
CA ILE A 104 -15.18 -8.47 -2.72
C ILE A 104 -16.25 -9.08 -3.61
N ASP A 105 -15.85 -9.48 -4.82
CA ASP A 105 -16.73 -10.21 -5.72
C ASP A 105 -16.46 -11.71 -5.57
N ALA A 106 -17.35 -12.31 -4.78
CA ALA A 106 -17.48 -13.74 -4.56
C ALA A 106 -17.49 -14.60 -5.83
N SER A 107 -17.83 -14.04 -7.00
CA SER A 107 -17.87 -14.78 -8.28
C SER A 107 -16.55 -14.74 -9.06
N GLN A 108 -15.61 -13.88 -8.65
CA GLN A 108 -14.35 -13.64 -9.34
C GLN A 108 -13.13 -14.16 -8.58
N ALA A 109 -13.30 -14.67 -7.37
CA ALA A 109 -12.14 -15.02 -6.58
C ALA A 109 -11.47 -16.33 -7.04
N GLY A 110 -10.16 -16.37 -6.86
CA GLY A 110 -9.28 -17.38 -7.46
C GLY A 110 -9.10 -17.22 -8.98
N LYS A 111 -9.77 -16.28 -9.64
CA LYS A 111 -9.56 -15.99 -11.07
C LYS A 111 -8.48 -14.93 -11.23
N THR A 112 -7.70 -15.09 -12.28
CA THR A 112 -6.66 -14.16 -12.73
C THR A 112 -6.99 -13.63 -14.12
N LEU A 113 -6.33 -12.54 -14.55
CA LEU A 113 -6.48 -12.00 -15.89
C LEU A 113 -5.40 -12.54 -16.82
N SER A 114 -5.81 -13.10 -17.96
CA SER A 114 -4.85 -13.48 -19.00
C SER A 114 -4.25 -12.25 -19.71
N ALA A 115 -3.08 -12.43 -20.33
CA ALA A 115 -2.46 -11.38 -21.13
C ALA A 115 -3.35 -10.93 -22.31
N GLU A 116 -4.11 -11.86 -22.90
CA GLU A 116 -5.06 -11.57 -23.97
C GLU A 116 -6.24 -10.72 -23.48
N GLU A 117 -6.75 -11.00 -22.28
CA GLU A 117 -7.82 -10.21 -21.68
C GLU A 117 -7.37 -8.78 -21.39
N LEU A 118 -6.19 -8.59 -20.79
CA LEU A 118 -5.61 -7.26 -20.57
C LEU A 118 -5.38 -6.51 -21.88
N ALA A 119 -4.80 -7.16 -22.90
CA ALA A 119 -4.59 -6.54 -24.20
C ALA A 119 -5.91 -6.16 -24.88
N ARG A 120 -6.97 -6.97 -24.72
CA ARG A 120 -8.31 -6.66 -25.21
C ARG A 120 -8.98 -5.53 -24.43
N MET A 121 -8.60 -5.31 -23.16
CA MET A 121 -9.04 -4.13 -22.42
C MET A 121 -8.52 -2.86 -23.05
N ASP A 122 -7.27 -2.82 -23.52
CA ASP A 122 -6.75 -1.65 -24.24
C ASP A 122 -7.49 -1.36 -25.56
N GLN A 123 -8.19 -2.35 -26.11
CA GLN A 123 -9.04 -2.20 -27.31
C GLN A 123 -10.48 -1.83 -26.99
N ASN A 124 -10.92 -1.91 -25.73
CA ASN A 124 -12.26 -1.55 -25.32
C ASN A 124 -12.27 -0.24 -24.52
N ASP A 125 -13.24 0.62 -24.80
CA ASP A 125 -13.40 1.93 -24.15
C ASP A 125 -14.00 1.82 -22.74
N LYS A 126 -13.65 0.74 -22.02
CA LYS A 126 -14.06 0.53 -20.63
C LYS A 126 -13.00 1.08 -19.69
N PHE A 127 -13.36 2.15 -19.02
CA PHE A 127 -12.59 2.84 -17.98
C PHE A 127 -13.38 2.86 -16.68
N GLY A 128 -12.70 3.07 -15.56
CA GLY A 128 -13.25 3.08 -14.22
C GLY A 128 -12.48 2.17 -13.29
N ASP A 129 -13.06 1.89 -12.12
CA ASP A 129 -12.45 1.06 -11.09
C ASP A 129 -12.46 -0.44 -11.43
N ILE A 130 -11.66 -0.79 -12.42
CA ILE A 130 -11.43 -2.15 -12.92
C ILE A 130 -9.92 -2.39 -12.96
N VAL A 131 -9.49 -3.60 -12.60
CA VAL A 131 -8.08 -4.01 -12.72
C VAL A 131 -7.68 -3.94 -14.19
N GLY A 132 -6.59 -3.24 -14.51
CA GLY A 132 -6.09 -3.12 -15.87
C GLY A 132 -5.02 -2.05 -15.98
N SER A 133 -4.24 -2.11 -17.06
CA SER A 133 -3.19 -1.14 -17.39
C SER A 133 -3.75 0.19 -17.92
N GLY A 134 -2.95 1.24 -17.79
CA GLY A 134 -3.21 2.56 -18.34
C GLY A 134 -4.03 3.48 -17.43
N ALA A 135 -3.80 4.79 -17.56
CA ALA A 135 -4.59 5.82 -16.87
C ALA A 135 -6.08 5.70 -17.23
N GLY A 136 -6.96 5.76 -16.23
CA GLY A 136 -8.40 5.47 -16.38
C GLY A 136 -8.79 4.04 -16.00
N ARG A 137 -7.83 3.19 -15.63
CA ARG A 137 -8.06 1.90 -14.96
C ARG A 137 -7.29 1.84 -13.66
N ASN A 138 -7.59 0.85 -12.83
CA ASN A 138 -6.95 0.64 -11.55
C ASN A 138 -5.60 -0.07 -11.75
N TRP A 139 -4.59 0.63 -12.30
CA TRP A 139 -3.29 0.04 -12.65
C TRP A 139 -2.27 0.10 -11.49
N VAL A 140 -2.36 1.12 -10.64
CA VAL A 140 -1.42 1.33 -9.52
C VAL A 140 -2.08 1.08 -8.16
N HIS A 141 -3.34 1.49 -7.98
CA HIS A 141 -4.07 1.34 -6.73
C HIS A 141 -3.24 1.82 -5.52
N VAL A 142 -2.97 3.13 -5.44
CA VAL A 142 -2.26 3.66 -4.27
C VAL A 142 -3.15 3.55 -3.03
N ASN A 143 -2.64 2.92 -1.98
CA ASN A 143 -3.38 2.71 -0.73
C ASN A 143 -2.73 3.38 0.49
N SER A 144 -1.50 3.84 0.39
CA SER A 144 -0.88 4.72 1.39
C SER A 144 0.00 5.76 0.72
N VAL A 145 0.12 6.90 1.39
CA VAL A 145 1.11 7.94 1.10
C VAL A 145 1.72 8.37 2.43
N ASP A 146 3.00 8.72 2.41
CA ASP A 146 3.75 9.23 3.54
C ASP A 146 4.82 10.23 3.07
N TYR A 147 5.18 11.18 3.91
CA TYR A 147 6.14 12.23 3.60
C TYR A 147 7.49 12.00 4.29
N ASP A 148 8.59 12.09 3.52
CA ASP A 148 9.95 12.13 4.07
C ASP A 148 10.45 13.58 4.15
N PRO A 149 10.51 14.16 5.37
CA PRO A 149 10.97 15.53 5.56
C PRO A 149 12.48 15.69 5.36
N THR A 150 13.26 14.61 5.28
CA THR A 150 14.73 14.69 5.20
C THR A 150 15.24 15.06 3.81
N ASP A 151 14.41 14.87 2.77
CA ASP A 151 14.74 15.15 1.39
C ASP A 151 13.54 15.51 0.50
N ASP A 152 12.48 16.03 1.13
CA ASP A 152 11.25 16.56 0.53
C ASP A 152 10.69 15.62 -0.55
N SER A 153 10.24 14.44 -0.12
CA SER A 153 9.74 13.42 -1.02
C SER A 153 8.63 12.59 -0.42
N ILE A 154 7.93 11.84 -1.26
CA ILE A 154 6.80 11.01 -0.83
C ILE A 154 7.15 9.53 -0.98
N ILE A 155 6.56 8.71 -0.13
CA ILE A 155 6.54 7.26 -0.25
C ILE A 155 5.11 6.85 -0.52
N ILE A 156 4.90 6.08 -1.58
CA ILE A 156 3.60 5.50 -1.89
C ILE A 156 3.65 3.99 -1.74
N SER A 157 2.54 3.41 -1.29
CA SER A 157 2.29 1.98 -1.45
C SER A 157 1.32 1.76 -2.60
N SER A 158 1.78 1.00 -3.60
CA SER A 158 0.98 0.54 -4.71
C SER A 158 0.61 -0.93 -4.52
N ARG A 159 -0.70 -1.19 -4.37
CA ARG A 159 -1.21 -2.57 -4.31
C ARG A 159 -0.94 -3.31 -5.62
N HIS A 160 -1.26 -2.67 -6.74
CA HIS A 160 -1.28 -3.33 -8.05
C HIS A 160 0.07 -3.37 -8.75
N GLN A 161 1.09 -2.71 -8.19
CA GLN A 161 2.48 -2.90 -8.61
C GLN A 161 3.27 -3.76 -7.62
N SER A 162 2.66 -4.20 -6.50
CA SER A 162 3.32 -4.88 -5.36
C SER A 162 4.65 -4.21 -5.00
N ALA A 163 4.58 -2.89 -4.81
CA ALA A 163 5.76 -2.06 -4.59
C ALA A 163 5.50 -0.85 -3.71
N LEU A 164 6.47 -0.56 -2.85
CA LEU A 164 6.64 0.72 -2.18
C LEU A 164 7.62 1.56 -2.99
N ILE A 165 7.25 2.81 -3.30
CA ILE A 165 8.00 3.65 -4.23
C ILE A 165 8.23 5.00 -3.60
N LYS A 166 9.49 5.45 -3.55
CA LYS A 166 9.84 6.80 -3.12
C LYS A 166 10.03 7.71 -4.32
N ILE A 167 9.34 8.86 -4.31
CA ILE A 167 9.28 9.81 -5.41
C ILE A 167 9.64 11.20 -4.89
N GLY A 168 10.63 11.84 -5.52
CA GLY A 168 11.07 13.19 -5.14
C GLY A 168 10.07 14.29 -5.48
N ARG A 169 10.28 15.46 -4.89
CA ARG A 169 9.66 16.73 -5.33
C ARG A 169 9.84 17.00 -6.81
N ASP A 170 10.98 16.61 -7.36
CA ASP A 170 11.36 16.66 -8.78
C ASP A 170 10.62 15.64 -9.67
N LYS A 171 9.67 14.88 -9.09
CA LYS A 171 8.88 13.84 -9.74
C LYS A 171 9.73 12.66 -10.24
N GLN A 172 10.94 12.49 -9.72
CA GLN A 172 11.82 11.37 -10.06
C GLN A 172 11.70 10.24 -9.05
N VAL A 173 11.70 9.00 -9.54
CA VAL A 173 11.78 7.81 -8.68
C VAL A 173 13.16 7.72 -8.03
N LYS A 174 13.19 7.72 -6.70
CA LYS A 174 14.40 7.58 -5.89
C LYS A 174 14.78 6.11 -5.71
N TRP A 175 13.81 5.29 -5.30
CA TRP A 175 13.96 3.84 -5.19
C TRP A 175 12.60 3.13 -5.27
N ILE A 176 12.65 1.82 -5.54
CA ILE A 176 11.52 0.90 -5.57
C ILE A 176 11.84 -0.28 -4.65
N MET A 177 11.00 -0.51 -3.65
CA MET A 177 10.99 -1.73 -2.85
C MET A 177 9.87 -2.62 -3.38
N GLY A 178 10.25 -3.69 -4.09
CA GLY A 178 9.34 -4.63 -4.73
C GLY A 178 10.11 -5.59 -5.64
N SER A 179 9.49 -6.70 -6.03
CA SER A 179 10.13 -7.70 -6.91
C SER A 179 10.60 -7.07 -8.23
N PRO A 180 11.78 -7.46 -8.77
CA PRO A 180 12.37 -6.86 -9.97
C PRO A 180 11.59 -7.13 -11.27
N GLU A 181 10.70 -8.11 -11.29
CA GLU A 181 10.00 -8.51 -12.52
C GLU A 181 9.13 -7.39 -13.11
N GLY A 182 9.16 -7.26 -14.44
CA GLY A 182 8.38 -6.27 -15.19
C GLY A 182 8.95 -4.85 -15.21
N TRP A 183 9.83 -4.49 -14.28
CA TRP A 183 10.49 -3.17 -14.30
C TRP A 183 11.50 -3.09 -15.45
N LYS A 184 11.44 -2.01 -16.22
CA LYS A 184 12.30 -1.80 -17.41
C LYS A 184 13.10 -0.51 -17.28
N GLY A 185 14.15 -0.39 -18.09
CA GLY A 185 14.91 0.85 -18.26
C GLY A 185 15.44 1.40 -16.93
N ASP A 186 15.11 2.65 -16.64
CA ASP A 186 15.57 3.31 -15.42
C ASP A 186 14.88 2.80 -14.15
N PHE A 187 13.62 2.32 -14.23
CA PHE A 187 12.95 1.75 -13.06
C PHE A 187 13.65 0.49 -12.55
N ALA A 188 14.13 -0.37 -13.45
CA ALA A 188 14.88 -1.57 -13.07
C ALA A 188 16.14 -1.23 -12.26
N LYS A 189 16.78 -0.09 -12.53
CA LYS A 189 17.96 0.39 -11.79
C LYS A 189 17.61 0.95 -10.41
N LYS A 190 16.34 1.26 -10.17
CA LYS A 190 15.82 1.83 -8.92
C LYS A 190 15.30 0.77 -7.96
N VAL A 191 15.16 -0.49 -8.40
CA VAL A 191 14.82 -1.62 -7.53
C VAL A 191 15.95 -1.84 -6.51
N LEU A 192 15.59 -1.82 -5.23
CA LEU A 192 16.52 -2.06 -4.13
C LEU A 192 17.06 -3.49 -4.16
N LYS A 193 18.29 -3.68 -3.69
CA LYS A 193 18.94 -5.00 -3.65
C LYS A 193 18.85 -5.61 -2.25
N PRO A 194 18.33 -6.83 -2.10
CA PRO A 194 18.20 -7.44 -0.78
C PRO A 194 19.56 -7.82 -0.22
N VAL A 195 19.75 -7.55 1.07
CA VAL A 195 20.96 -7.90 1.83
C VAL A 195 20.57 -8.54 3.16
N ASP A 196 21.45 -9.40 3.68
CA ASP A 196 21.32 -9.97 5.02
C ASP A 196 21.70 -8.94 6.10
N LYS A 197 21.57 -9.35 7.37
CA LYS A 197 21.95 -8.52 8.54
C LYS A 197 23.41 -8.07 8.58
N ASN A 198 24.29 -8.70 7.81
CA ASN A 198 25.70 -8.34 7.69
C ASN A 198 25.98 -7.49 6.44
N GLY A 199 24.95 -7.15 5.67
CA GLY A 199 25.07 -6.41 4.41
C GLY A 199 25.53 -7.27 3.23
N LYS A 200 25.53 -8.61 3.35
CA LYS A 200 25.86 -9.50 2.23
C LYS A 200 24.66 -9.60 1.29
N PRO A 201 24.84 -9.49 -0.05
CA PRO A 201 23.75 -9.68 -1.00
C PRO A 201 23.04 -11.03 -0.82
N ILE A 202 21.72 -10.99 -0.91
CA ILE A 202 20.87 -12.18 -0.97
C ILE A 202 20.60 -12.51 -2.44
N THR A 203 20.77 -13.78 -2.81
CA THR A 203 20.45 -14.25 -4.16
C THR A 203 18.93 -14.32 -4.32
N CYS A 204 18.40 -13.75 -5.39
CA CYS A 204 17.01 -13.91 -5.78
C CYS A 204 16.91 -14.37 -7.22
N GLU A 205 16.09 -15.40 -7.45
CA GLU A 205 15.75 -15.91 -8.77
C GLU A 205 14.31 -15.47 -9.08
N GLY A 206 14.18 -14.50 -9.98
CA GLY A 206 12.91 -13.85 -10.25
C GLY A 206 12.36 -13.15 -8.99
N SER A 207 11.18 -13.58 -8.57
CA SER A 207 10.45 -13.06 -7.42
C SER A 207 10.73 -13.74 -6.09
N THR A 208 11.58 -14.76 -6.07
CA THR A 208 11.90 -15.56 -4.89
C THR A 208 13.35 -15.34 -4.46
N CYS A 209 13.59 -15.20 -3.16
CA CYS A 209 14.92 -14.97 -2.59
C CYS A 209 15.35 -16.12 -1.67
N GLU A 210 16.66 -16.34 -1.54
CA GLU A 210 17.21 -17.29 -0.57
C GLU A 210 17.01 -16.79 0.88
N GLY A 211 16.70 -17.70 1.79
CA GLY A 211 16.54 -17.40 3.22
C GLY A 211 15.17 -16.79 3.56
N ASP A 212 15.15 -15.91 4.56
CA ASP A 212 13.91 -15.38 5.15
C ASP A 212 13.44 -14.06 4.51
N PHE A 213 14.28 -13.42 3.70
CA PHE A 213 13.88 -12.19 3.00
C PHE A 213 12.81 -12.52 1.97
N ASP A 214 11.73 -11.75 1.98
CA ASP A 214 10.72 -11.75 0.92
C ASP A 214 10.30 -10.31 0.64
N TRP A 215 9.87 -10.06 -0.58
CA TRP A 215 9.22 -8.81 -0.95
C TRP A 215 7.85 -8.67 -0.28
N SER A 216 7.24 -7.50 -0.42
CA SER A 216 5.85 -7.28 -0.03
C SER A 216 4.94 -7.43 -1.25
N TRP A 217 3.75 -7.98 -1.04
CA TRP A 217 2.83 -8.34 -2.10
C TRP A 217 1.45 -7.78 -1.81
N THR A 218 0.91 -7.03 -2.77
CA THR A 218 -0.39 -6.31 -2.64
C THR A 218 -0.54 -5.53 -1.33
N GLN A 219 0.59 -5.02 -0.83
CA GLN A 219 0.76 -4.52 0.52
C GLN A 219 -0.04 -3.26 0.81
N HIS A 220 -0.35 -3.04 2.08
CA HIS A 220 -0.86 -1.80 2.63
C HIS A 220 0.15 -1.21 3.59
N THR A 221 -0.02 0.10 3.83
CA THR A 221 0.98 0.93 4.51
C THR A 221 2.34 0.85 3.82
N GLY A 222 3.29 1.63 4.31
CA GLY A 222 4.55 1.91 3.66
C GLY A 222 5.15 3.12 4.32
N TRP A 223 5.07 3.13 5.64
CA TRP A 223 5.24 4.32 6.45
C TRP A 223 6.62 4.36 7.05
N ARG A 224 7.23 5.53 6.98
CA ARG A 224 8.53 5.86 7.52
C ARG A 224 8.47 5.75 9.04
N VAL A 225 9.45 5.04 9.59
CA VAL A 225 9.68 5.06 11.03
C VAL A 225 10.56 6.26 11.36
N ASP A 226 9.95 7.40 11.66
CA ASP A 226 10.62 8.69 11.81
C ASP A 226 11.81 8.66 12.78
N SER A 227 11.62 8.12 13.98
CA SER A 227 12.67 8.08 15.02
C SER A 227 13.82 7.10 14.73
N LYS A 228 13.69 6.25 13.70
CA LYS A 228 14.75 5.35 13.24
C LYS A 228 15.33 5.73 11.88
N SER A 229 14.78 6.76 11.22
CA SER A 229 15.12 7.12 9.86
C SER A 229 15.85 8.45 9.77
N ASP A 230 16.86 8.51 8.92
CA ASP A 230 17.56 9.72 8.51
C ASP A 230 17.64 9.81 6.97
N LYS A 231 18.42 10.76 6.45
CA LYS A 231 18.59 10.98 5.01
C LYS A 231 19.21 9.76 4.27
N ASN A 232 19.93 8.89 4.95
CA ASN A 232 20.64 7.75 4.39
C ASN A 232 19.96 6.43 4.75
N ILE A 233 19.61 6.23 6.02
CA ILE A 233 19.01 5.00 6.53
C ILE A 233 17.53 5.23 6.74
N PHE A 234 16.70 4.40 6.12
CA PHE A 234 15.26 4.58 6.10
C PHE A 234 14.56 3.30 6.54
N TYR A 235 13.77 3.36 7.61
CA TYR A 235 13.00 2.23 8.10
C TYR A 235 11.54 2.34 7.66
N LEU A 236 10.96 1.24 7.20
CA LEU A 236 9.59 1.14 6.70
C LEU A 236 8.79 0.10 7.46
N SER A 237 7.65 0.47 8.02
CA SER A 237 6.63 -0.48 8.48
C SER A 237 5.62 -0.76 7.37
N VAL A 238 5.34 -2.05 7.14
CA VAL A 238 4.54 -2.51 6.02
C VAL A 238 3.62 -3.64 6.49
N PHE A 239 2.38 -3.64 6.00
CA PHE A 239 1.49 -4.78 6.08
C PHE A 239 1.49 -5.47 4.72
N ASP A 240 2.23 -6.55 4.61
CA ASP A 240 2.33 -7.40 3.43
C ASP A 240 1.09 -8.32 3.37
N ASN A 241 0.08 -7.93 2.61
CA ASN A 241 -1.18 -8.69 2.49
C ASN A 241 -0.94 -10.08 1.92
N GLY A 242 -0.08 -10.22 0.90
CA GLY A 242 0.38 -11.53 0.43
C GLY A 242 -0.35 -12.13 -0.77
N ASP A 243 -1.34 -11.44 -1.36
CA ASP A 243 -1.90 -11.89 -2.64
C ASP A 243 -0.88 -11.70 -3.77
N ALA A 244 -0.88 -12.63 -4.73
CA ALA A 244 0.10 -12.71 -5.82
C ALA A 244 1.57 -12.88 -5.37
N ARG A 245 1.80 -13.40 -4.15
CA ARG A 245 3.15 -13.67 -3.63
C ARG A 245 3.94 -14.55 -4.60
N GLY A 246 5.15 -14.10 -4.93
CA GLY A 246 6.02 -14.79 -5.90
C GLY A 246 5.69 -14.52 -7.37
N MET A 247 4.84 -13.52 -7.67
CA MET A 247 4.27 -13.28 -9.01
C MET A 247 3.42 -14.45 -9.53
N GLU A 248 2.76 -15.17 -8.64
CA GLU A 248 1.86 -16.27 -9.00
C GLU A 248 0.70 -16.40 -8.00
N GLN A 249 -0.32 -17.17 -8.39
CA GLN A 249 -1.31 -17.68 -7.46
C GLN A 249 -0.84 -19.05 -6.95
N PRO A 250 -0.92 -19.32 -5.64
CA PRO A 250 -0.54 -20.63 -5.13
C PRO A 250 -1.49 -21.71 -5.63
N ALA A 251 -1.05 -22.97 -5.55
CA ALA A 251 -1.86 -24.12 -5.96
C ALA A 251 -3.18 -24.21 -5.18
N LEU A 252 -3.19 -23.76 -3.92
CA LEU A 252 -4.36 -23.77 -3.06
C LEU A 252 -4.50 -22.42 -2.31
N PRO A 253 -5.71 -21.85 -2.19
CA PRO A 253 -5.93 -20.56 -1.52
C PRO A 253 -5.39 -20.49 -0.08
N GLU A 254 -5.45 -21.60 0.67
CA GLU A 254 -4.96 -21.72 2.05
C GLU A 254 -3.43 -21.62 2.19
N MET A 255 -2.70 -21.63 1.09
CA MET A 255 -1.25 -21.36 1.11
C MET A 255 -0.95 -19.85 1.18
N LYS A 256 -1.95 -18.99 0.99
CA LYS A 256 -1.78 -17.53 1.16
C LYS A 256 -1.65 -17.18 2.64
N TYR A 257 -0.74 -16.26 2.93
CA TYR A 257 -0.50 -15.72 4.27
C TYR A 257 -0.10 -14.25 4.17
N SER A 258 -0.42 -13.50 5.22
CA SER A 258 -0.03 -12.11 5.38
C SER A 258 1.14 -11.98 6.34
N ARG A 259 1.84 -10.85 6.28
CA ARG A 259 2.88 -10.50 7.24
C ARG A 259 2.78 -9.04 7.66
N ALA A 260 3.00 -8.77 8.93
CA ALA A 260 3.54 -7.49 9.34
C ALA A 260 5.06 -7.56 9.16
N VAL A 261 5.68 -6.56 8.53
CA VAL A 261 7.11 -6.60 8.21
C VAL A 261 7.74 -5.22 8.33
N VAL A 262 8.99 -5.18 8.77
CA VAL A 262 9.77 -3.95 8.81
C VAL A 262 11.03 -4.12 7.98
N TYR A 263 11.27 -3.16 7.10
CA TYR A 263 12.46 -3.09 6.27
C TYR A 263 13.35 -1.94 6.69
N LYS A 264 14.65 -2.10 6.50
CA LYS A 264 15.68 -1.06 6.59
C LYS A 264 16.31 -0.88 5.23
N ILE A 265 16.34 0.35 4.74
CA ILE A 265 16.85 0.72 3.44
C ILE A 265 18.07 1.61 3.62
N ASP A 266 19.18 1.24 2.97
CA ASP A 266 20.32 2.15 2.77
C ASP A 266 20.14 2.83 1.42
N GLN A 267 19.69 4.09 1.46
CA GLN A 267 19.34 4.88 0.28
C GLN A 267 20.57 5.23 -0.57
N LYS A 268 21.77 5.19 0.01
CA LYS A 268 23.02 5.42 -0.75
C LYS A 268 23.49 4.15 -1.44
N LYS A 269 23.41 3.01 -0.77
CA LYS A 269 23.82 1.71 -1.33
C LYS A 269 22.75 1.07 -2.22
N MET A 270 21.52 1.60 -2.18
CA MET A 270 20.35 1.01 -2.86
C MET A 270 20.11 -0.43 -2.41
N THR A 271 20.20 -0.67 -1.11
CA THR A 271 20.00 -2.01 -0.50
C THR A 271 18.85 -1.99 0.48
N VAL A 272 18.20 -3.15 0.66
CA VAL A 272 17.12 -3.36 1.61
C VAL A 272 17.39 -4.60 2.47
N GLU A 273 17.16 -4.47 3.77
CA GLU A 273 17.29 -5.52 4.78
C GLU A 273 15.91 -5.71 5.43
N GLN A 274 15.40 -6.94 5.48
CA GLN A 274 14.24 -7.28 6.31
C GLN A 274 14.71 -7.45 7.75
N VAL A 275 14.27 -6.56 8.65
CA VAL A 275 14.76 -6.53 10.05
C VAL A 275 13.81 -7.18 11.04
N TRP A 276 12.53 -7.32 10.66
CA TRP A 276 11.50 -7.92 11.50
C TRP A 276 10.31 -8.38 10.65
N GLU A 277 9.59 -9.41 11.11
CA GLU A 277 8.33 -9.87 10.51
C GLU A 277 7.43 -10.59 11.53
N TYR A 278 6.15 -10.76 11.24
CA TYR A 278 5.21 -11.58 12.03
C TYR A 278 4.05 -12.02 11.13
N GLY A 279 3.47 -13.19 11.39
CA GLY A 279 2.20 -13.62 10.78
C GLY A 279 2.34 -14.72 9.71
N LYS A 280 3.55 -14.96 9.18
CA LYS A 280 3.81 -16.05 8.23
C LYS A 280 3.46 -17.42 8.83
N GLU A 281 3.87 -17.62 10.08
CA GLU A 281 3.62 -18.83 10.88
C GLU A 281 2.15 -19.01 11.30
N ARG A 282 1.34 -17.96 11.21
CA ARG A 282 -0.10 -18.00 11.50
C ARG A 282 -0.93 -18.49 10.30
N GLY A 283 -0.31 -18.59 9.12
CA GLY A 283 -0.93 -19.14 7.92
C GLY A 283 -2.20 -18.42 7.48
N HIS A 284 -3.11 -19.19 6.87
CA HIS A 284 -4.33 -18.64 6.27
C HIS A 284 -5.32 -18.04 7.27
N GLU A 285 -5.36 -18.52 8.52
CA GLU A 285 -6.28 -18.00 9.53
C GLU A 285 -6.02 -16.52 9.85
N TRP A 286 -4.77 -16.07 9.68
CA TRP A 286 -4.37 -14.68 9.88
C TRP A 286 -4.20 -13.90 8.57
N TYR A 287 -4.52 -14.51 7.42
CA TYR A 287 -4.41 -13.89 6.11
C TYR A 287 -5.45 -12.78 5.93
N SER A 288 -4.97 -11.57 5.68
CA SER A 288 -5.77 -10.41 5.30
C SER A 288 -5.47 -10.00 3.86
N PRO A 289 -6.32 -10.37 2.88
CA PRO A 289 -6.07 -10.10 1.46
C PRO A 289 -6.08 -8.61 1.09
N VAL A 290 -6.73 -7.77 1.90
CA VAL A 290 -6.94 -6.35 1.63
C VAL A 290 -6.87 -5.54 2.92
N THR A 291 -6.76 -4.22 2.79
CA THR A 291 -6.75 -3.27 3.91
C THR A 291 -5.61 -3.59 4.89
N SER A 292 -5.81 -3.43 6.21
CA SER A 292 -4.81 -3.72 7.24
C SER A 292 -3.69 -2.68 7.34
N LEU A 293 -2.91 -2.76 8.42
CA LEU A 293 -1.89 -1.78 8.75
C LEU A 293 -0.82 -2.33 9.68
N THR A 294 0.41 -1.85 9.49
CA THR A 294 1.53 -2.01 10.42
C THR A 294 2.20 -0.66 10.64
N GLU A 295 2.36 -0.24 11.89
CA GLU A 295 2.94 1.06 12.25
C GLU A 295 3.89 0.91 13.45
N TYR A 296 4.98 1.67 13.47
CA TYR A 296 5.86 1.75 14.63
C TYR A 296 5.42 2.88 15.57
N HIS A 297 5.39 2.61 16.88
CA HIS A 297 5.12 3.61 17.91
C HIS A 297 6.34 3.83 18.81
N GLU A 298 6.79 5.08 18.88
CA GLU A 298 8.02 5.47 19.58
C GLU A 298 7.88 5.42 21.11
N ASP A 299 6.70 5.76 21.64
CA ASP A 299 6.43 5.88 23.09
C ASP A 299 6.75 4.61 23.88
N LYS A 300 6.52 3.44 23.27
CA LYS A 300 6.84 2.13 23.84
C LYS A 300 7.95 1.39 23.09
N ASN A 301 8.51 2.00 22.05
CA ASN A 301 9.38 1.32 21.07
C ASN A 301 8.74 -0.01 20.63
N SER A 302 7.53 0.09 20.05
CA SER A 302 6.67 -1.04 19.68
C SER A 302 6.28 -1.02 18.21
N VAL A 303 5.83 -2.17 17.69
CA VAL A 303 5.20 -2.31 16.39
C VAL A 303 3.74 -2.69 16.61
N PHE A 304 2.83 -1.85 16.15
CA PHE A 304 1.39 -2.11 16.13
C PHE A 304 1.01 -2.75 14.79
N VAL A 305 0.12 -3.73 14.86
CA VAL A 305 -0.38 -4.47 13.70
C VAL A 305 -1.90 -4.58 13.80
N TYR A 306 -2.58 -4.31 12.69
CA TYR A 306 -4.00 -4.59 12.53
C TYR A 306 -4.23 -5.43 11.29
N SER A 307 -4.55 -6.72 11.46
CA SER A 307 -4.95 -7.64 10.39
C SER A 307 -6.47 -7.57 10.25
N ALA A 308 -6.94 -6.77 9.29
CA ALA A 308 -8.30 -6.23 9.23
C ALA A 308 -9.34 -7.17 8.61
N THR A 309 -8.91 -8.19 7.87
CA THR A 309 -9.78 -9.12 7.15
C THR A 309 -9.41 -10.59 7.41
N ALA A 310 -8.59 -10.84 8.42
CA ALA A 310 -8.21 -12.18 8.86
C ALA A 310 -9.41 -12.95 9.44
N GLY A 311 -9.29 -14.27 9.52
CA GLY A 311 -10.25 -15.15 10.18
C GLY A 311 -11.60 -15.29 9.47
N ALA A 312 -11.76 -14.75 8.27
CA ALA A 312 -12.97 -14.94 7.48
C ALA A 312 -12.93 -16.31 6.76
N THR A 313 -14.05 -17.03 6.75
CA THR A 313 -14.19 -18.25 5.97
C THR A 313 -14.24 -17.92 4.49
N TYR A 314 -13.44 -18.62 3.70
CA TYR A 314 -13.41 -18.51 2.25
C TYR A 314 -14.11 -19.69 1.58
N ASN A 315 -15.02 -19.42 0.64
CA ASN A 315 -15.56 -20.45 -0.24
C ASN A 315 -14.45 -20.88 -1.21
N PHE A 316 -13.83 -22.05 -1.01
CA PHE A 316 -12.70 -22.47 -1.84
C PHE A 316 -13.02 -22.70 -3.33
N LYS A 317 -14.30 -22.81 -3.72
CA LYS A 317 -14.71 -22.95 -5.13
C LYS A 317 -14.88 -21.62 -5.83
N THR A 318 -15.19 -20.57 -5.08
CA THR A 318 -15.51 -19.25 -5.64
C THR A 318 -14.62 -18.14 -5.10
N GLY A 319 -13.77 -18.44 -4.10
CA GLY A 319 -12.99 -17.58 -3.19
C GLY A 319 -13.76 -16.40 -2.58
N ALA A 320 -15.07 -16.55 -2.40
CA ALA A 320 -15.91 -15.58 -1.70
C ALA A 320 -15.69 -15.62 -0.19
N PHE A 321 -15.90 -14.50 0.50
CA PHE A 321 -16.14 -14.55 1.94
C PHE A 321 -17.49 -15.20 2.23
N GLU A 322 -17.48 -16.29 3.00
CA GLU A 322 -18.67 -16.96 3.52
C GLU A 322 -19.02 -16.51 4.94
N SER A 323 -18.08 -15.88 5.63
CA SER A 323 -18.29 -15.25 6.94
C SER A 323 -17.76 -13.83 6.96
N ALA A 324 -18.26 -13.05 7.92
CA ALA A 324 -17.56 -11.83 8.30
C ALA A 324 -16.15 -12.19 8.81
N PRO A 325 -15.14 -11.32 8.60
CA PRO A 325 -13.82 -11.51 9.17
C PRO A 325 -13.81 -11.48 10.71
N ASN A 326 -12.70 -11.93 11.27
CA ASN A 326 -12.36 -11.83 12.69
C ASN A 326 -11.01 -11.11 12.85
N PRO A 327 -10.99 -9.76 12.77
CA PRO A 327 -9.76 -8.98 12.75
C PRO A 327 -8.91 -9.13 14.00
N TYR A 328 -7.58 -9.00 13.84
CA TYR A 328 -6.63 -9.02 14.95
C TYR A 328 -5.96 -7.65 15.13
N ILE A 329 -5.90 -7.17 16.37
CA ILE A 329 -4.96 -6.14 16.81
C ILE A 329 -3.84 -6.82 17.58
N ASN A 330 -2.60 -6.49 17.23
CA ASN A 330 -1.41 -6.91 17.95
C ASN A 330 -0.51 -5.70 18.25
N GLU A 331 0.18 -5.72 19.40
CA GLU A 331 1.29 -4.80 19.69
C GLU A 331 2.50 -5.62 20.17
N PHE A 332 3.64 -5.42 19.54
CA PHE A 332 4.90 -6.12 19.82
C PHE A 332 5.92 -5.12 20.34
N LYS A 333 6.76 -5.50 21.30
CA LYS A 333 7.99 -4.73 21.55
C LYS A 333 8.89 -4.85 20.32
N TRP A 334 9.68 -3.81 20.05
CA TRP A 334 10.58 -3.81 18.90
C TRP A 334 11.51 -5.04 18.90
N GLY A 335 11.41 -5.84 17.84
CA GLY A 335 12.20 -7.07 17.65
C GLY A 335 11.54 -8.34 18.17
N ASP A 336 10.54 -8.25 19.04
CA ASP A 336 9.86 -9.41 19.63
C ASP A 336 8.90 -10.06 18.61
N LYS A 337 8.73 -11.37 18.70
CA LYS A 337 7.79 -12.15 17.87
C LYS A 337 6.53 -12.57 18.64
N GLU A 338 6.55 -12.40 19.96
CA GLU A 338 5.40 -12.63 20.83
C GLU A 338 4.68 -11.31 21.07
N PRO A 339 3.36 -11.21 20.83
CA PRO A 339 2.63 -9.98 21.05
C PRO A 339 2.54 -9.67 22.55
N SER A 340 2.81 -8.43 22.93
CA SER A 340 2.52 -7.91 24.27
C SER A 340 1.02 -7.68 24.47
N VAL A 341 0.29 -7.44 23.37
CA VAL A 341 -1.17 -7.32 23.33
C VAL A 341 -1.66 -8.08 22.10
N GLU A 342 -2.68 -8.92 22.26
CA GLU A 342 -3.47 -9.49 21.17
C GLU A 342 -4.96 -9.32 21.50
N ILE A 343 -5.72 -8.74 20.57
CA ILE A 343 -7.17 -8.59 20.66
C ILE A 343 -7.76 -9.09 19.34
N GLN A 344 -8.67 -10.06 19.43
CA GLN A 344 -9.45 -10.52 18.29
C GLN A 344 -10.85 -9.93 18.35
N PHE A 345 -11.29 -9.33 17.25
CA PHE A 345 -12.68 -8.95 17.04
C PHE A 345 -13.41 -10.10 16.35
N GLU A 346 -14.68 -10.27 16.65
CA GLU A 346 -15.50 -11.32 16.07
C GLU A 346 -16.51 -10.72 15.09
N SER A 347 -16.65 -11.35 13.92
CA SER A 347 -17.68 -11.07 12.92
C SER A 347 -17.77 -9.60 12.51
N THR A 348 -16.64 -8.98 12.18
CA THR A 348 -16.57 -7.58 11.75
C THR A 348 -15.49 -7.37 10.71
N SER A 349 -15.57 -6.29 9.93
CA SER A 349 -14.52 -5.88 9.00
C SER A 349 -14.07 -4.47 9.32
N GLY A 350 -12.79 -4.21 9.09
CA GLY A 350 -12.22 -2.87 9.22
C GLY A 350 -11.39 -2.50 8.01
N TYR A 351 -10.98 -1.24 7.99
CA TYR A 351 -10.01 -0.75 7.00
C TYR A 351 -8.64 -0.59 7.65
N GLN A 352 -8.58 0.23 8.69
CA GLN A 352 -7.40 0.49 9.51
C GLN A 352 -7.82 0.67 10.97
N ALA A 353 -6.88 0.44 11.88
CA ALA A 353 -6.98 0.80 13.28
C ALA A 353 -5.64 1.39 13.70
N MET A 354 -5.64 2.35 14.63
CA MET A 354 -4.42 2.93 15.19
C MET A 354 -4.64 3.17 16.69
N PRO A 355 -3.61 3.01 17.54
CA PRO A 355 -3.69 3.43 18.92
C PRO A 355 -3.81 4.95 19.00
N VAL A 356 -4.67 5.43 19.90
CA VAL A 356 -4.89 6.85 20.13
C VAL A 356 -4.13 7.31 21.37
N ASP A 357 -3.29 8.33 21.22
CA ASP A 357 -2.61 8.99 22.33
C ASP A 357 -3.46 10.17 22.86
N LEU A 358 -4.09 9.97 24.02
CA LEU A 358 -4.93 10.98 24.65
C LEU A 358 -4.14 12.22 25.11
N LYS A 359 -2.84 12.08 25.43
CA LYS A 359 -2.01 13.23 25.77
C LYS A 359 -1.73 14.08 24.54
N LYS A 360 -1.52 13.48 23.36
CA LYS A 360 -1.41 14.25 22.11
C LYS A 360 -2.75 14.85 21.68
N ALA A 361 -3.85 14.16 21.94
CA ALA A 361 -5.17 14.64 21.53
C ALA A 361 -5.68 15.82 22.36
N PHE A 362 -5.34 15.89 23.65
CA PHE A 362 -5.88 16.87 24.60
C PHE A 362 -4.82 17.68 25.36
N GLY A 363 -3.54 17.31 25.28
CA GLY A 363 -2.44 18.03 25.88
C GLY A 363 -2.03 19.20 25.00
N GLY A 364 -2.43 20.39 25.42
CA GLY A 364 -1.96 21.67 24.86
C GLY A 364 -0.55 22.02 25.29
#